data_AF-A0A2G9V0Q9-F1
#
_entry.id   AF-A0A2G9V0Q9-F1
#
_cell.length_a   1.000
_cell.length_b   1.000
_cell.length_c   1.000
_cell.angle_alpha   90.00
_cell.angle_beta   90.00
_cell.angle_gamma   90.00
#
_symmetry.space_group_name_H-M   'P 1'
#
loop_
_entity.id
_entity.type
_entity.pdbx_description
1 polymer ?
#
loop_
_entity_poly.entity_id
_entity_poly.type
_entity_poly.pdbx_seq_one_letter_code
_entity_poly.pdbx_strand_id
1 'polypeptide(L)'
;MHIQDDEMAENLMRICIEQELDDSKACIVNTMTYRIVWHAEKGEIASLSMLDHMADYVAELGSPSLAFLFNYHRFHKSLNAGDVRSAAPLLVSMITSPNVPQSFHKVLFGYLMLILADTPQVQIPAENLYELISFFRQYTIDNADKEDDTSEDTVRSLKLLLLRRLAEAEIASACAA
;
A
#
# COMPACT_ATOMS: atom_id res chain seq x y z
N MET A 1 16.44 11.99 12.37
CA MET A 1 16.76 11.24 13.61
C MET A 1 17.37 9.91 13.18
N HIS A 2 18.52 9.52 13.72
CA HIS A 2 19.18 8.26 13.37
C HIS A 2 19.14 7.35 14.61
N ILE A 3 18.27 6.33 14.57
CA ILE A 3 18.13 5.33 15.62
C ILE A 3 19.02 4.15 15.24
N GLN A 4 20.04 3.87 16.04
CA GLN A 4 21.10 2.91 15.71
C GLN A 4 20.76 1.47 16.12
N ASP A 5 20.02 1.31 17.21
CA ASP A 5 19.61 0.02 17.76
C ASP A 5 18.28 0.12 18.50
N ASP A 6 17.74 -1.03 18.88
CA ASP A 6 16.42 -1.16 19.46
C ASP A 6 16.40 -0.65 20.92
N GLU A 7 17.51 -0.74 21.65
CA GLU A 7 17.65 -0.21 23.02
C GLU A 7 17.57 1.33 23.04
N MET A 8 18.20 1.99 22.06
CA MET A 8 18.08 3.43 21.86
C MET A 8 16.63 3.82 21.53
N ALA A 9 15.96 3.04 20.68
CA ALA A 9 14.56 3.28 20.32
C ALA A 9 13.63 3.18 21.53
N GLU A 10 13.78 2.14 22.36
CA GLU A 10 13.00 1.92 23.57
C GLU A 10 13.21 3.04 24.60
N ASN A 11 14.46 3.44 24.84
CA ASN A 11 14.78 4.51 25.76
C ASN A 11 14.18 5.84 25.32
N LEU A 12 14.27 6.18 24.02
CA LEU A 12 13.67 7.38 23.46
C LEU A 12 12.14 7.33 23.50
N MET A 13 11.54 6.17 23.21
CA MET A 13 10.09 6.00 23.24
C MET A 13 9.55 6.19 24.66
N ARG A 14 10.22 5.64 25.68
CA ARG A 14 9.87 5.85 27.09
C ARG A 14 9.86 7.34 27.44
N ILE A 15 10.92 8.08 27.06
CA ILE A 15 11.02 9.52 27.31
C ILE A 15 9.86 10.26 26.62
N CYS A 16 9.53 9.90 25.38
CA CYS A 16 8.46 10.55 24.63
C CYS A 16 7.08 10.27 25.22
N ILE A 17 6.87 9.09 25.82
CA ILE A 17 5.63 8.78 26.55
C ILE A 17 5.57 9.59 27.84
N GLU A 18 6.64 9.60 28.64
CA GLU A 18 6.70 10.33 29.91
C GLU A 18 6.53 11.84 29.75
N GLN A 19 6.97 12.39 28.62
CA GLN A 19 6.91 13.83 28.32
C GLN A 19 5.77 14.21 27.36
N GLU A 20 4.87 13.28 27.02
CA GLU A 20 3.74 13.51 26.11
C GLU A 20 4.14 14.11 24.75
N LEU A 21 5.28 13.65 24.19
CA LEU A 21 5.83 14.16 22.93
C LEU A 21 5.28 13.40 21.72
N ASP A 22 4.04 13.67 21.34
CA ASP A 22 3.31 12.95 20.28
C ASP A 22 4.04 12.90 18.93
N ASP A 23 4.54 14.04 18.44
CA ASP A 23 5.27 14.10 17.17
C ASP A 23 6.56 13.25 17.21
N SER A 24 7.22 13.21 18.36
CA SER A 24 8.46 12.43 18.54
C SER A 24 8.14 10.94 18.63
N LYS A 25 7.05 10.55 19.32
CA LYS A 25 6.56 9.16 19.33
C LYS A 25 6.27 8.67 17.91
N ALA A 26 5.51 9.45 17.14
CA ALA A 26 5.18 9.14 15.75
C ALA A 26 6.44 8.97 14.89
N CYS A 27 7.43 9.85 15.07
CA CYS A 27 8.71 9.78 14.35
C CYS A 27 9.52 8.51 14.69
N ILE A 28 9.59 8.13 15.97
CA ILE A 28 10.26 6.90 16.43
C ILE A 28 9.58 5.68 15.83
N VAL A 29 8.25 5.58 15.97
CA VAL A 29 7.44 4.48 15.42
C VAL A 29 7.63 4.37 13.92
N ASN A 30 7.60 5.49 13.20
CA ASN A 30 7.80 5.49 11.76
C ASN A 30 9.20 4.98 11.37
N THR A 31 10.24 5.40 12.10
CA THR A 31 11.62 4.97 11.87
C THR A 31 11.77 3.47 12.10
N MET A 32 11.23 2.94 13.20
CA MET A 32 11.28 1.52 13.53
C MET A 32 10.48 0.68 12.53
N THR A 33 9.29 1.14 12.16
CA THR A 33 8.44 0.45 11.20
C THR A 33 9.06 0.44 9.80
N TYR A 34 9.72 1.53 9.40
CA TYR A 34 10.44 1.59 8.13
C TYR A 34 11.53 0.53 8.05
N ARG A 35 12.26 0.27 9.14
CA ARG A 35 13.26 -0.82 9.22
C ARG A 35 12.60 -2.18 9.00
N ILE A 36 11.45 -2.43 9.60
CA ILE A 36 10.69 -3.69 9.41
C ILE A 36 10.30 -3.84 7.94
N VAL A 37 9.70 -2.82 7.34
CA VAL A 37 9.29 -2.81 5.93
C VAL A 37 10.47 -3.11 4.98
N TRP A 38 11.67 -2.65 5.34
CA TRP A 38 12.85 -2.83 4.50
C TRP A 38 13.55 -4.19 4.67
N HIS A 39 13.53 -4.75 5.88
CA HIS A 39 14.33 -5.93 6.21
C HIS A 39 13.53 -7.23 6.37
N ALA A 40 12.23 -7.16 6.69
CA ALA A 40 11.42 -8.35 6.87
C ALA A 40 11.02 -8.97 5.52
N GLU A 41 10.83 -10.29 5.52
CA GLU A 41 10.25 -10.93 4.34
C GLU A 41 8.79 -10.51 4.18
N LYS A 42 8.38 -10.19 2.96
CA LYS A 42 7.02 -9.69 2.69
C LYS A 42 5.93 -10.68 3.14
N GLY A 43 6.21 -11.98 3.06
CA GLY A 43 5.31 -13.04 3.55
C GLY A 43 5.13 -13.03 5.06
N GLU A 44 6.20 -12.79 5.82
CA GLU A 44 6.14 -12.70 7.29
C GLU A 44 5.28 -11.52 7.72
N ILE A 45 5.48 -10.35 7.08
CA ILE A 45 4.65 -9.17 7.31
C ILE A 45 3.17 -9.46 7.06
N ALA A 46 2.87 -10.12 5.93
CA ALA A 46 1.50 -10.49 5.58
C ALA A 46 0.83 -11.39 6.65
N SER A 47 1.62 -12.22 7.34
CA SER A 47 1.14 -13.16 8.36
C SER A 47 1.15 -12.61 9.80
N LEU A 48 1.59 -11.37 10.03
CA LEU A 48 1.83 -10.82 11.37
C LEU A 48 0.52 -10.51 12.12
N SER A 49 -0.05 -11.51 12.79
CA SER A 49 -1.35 -11.42 13.47
C SER A 49 -1.43 -10.39 14.59
N MET A 50 -0.28 -9.96 15.14
CA MET A 50 -0.24 -8.89 16.15
C MET A 50 -0.83 -7.58 15.60
N LEU A 51 -0.72 -7.34 14.29
CA LEU A 51 -1.27 -6.13 13.66
C LEU A 51 -2.79 -6.04 13.80
N ASP A 52 -3.51 -7.16 13.91
CA ASP A 52 -4.97 -7.15 14.13
C ASP A 52 -5.36 -6.43 15.43
N HIS A 53 -4.48 -6.42 16.43
CA HIS A 53 -4.70 -5.75 17.72
C HIS A 53 -4.22 -4.30 17.75
N MET A 54 -3.60 -3.82 16.65
CA MET A 54 -2.99 -2.50 16.59
C MET A 54 -3.87 -1.45 15.91
N ALA A 55 -5.09 -1.79 15.50
CA ALA A 55 -5.95 -0.92 14.69
C ALA A 55 -6.15 0.47 15.31
N ASP A 56 -6.43 0.54 16.61
CA ASP A 56 -6.66 1.80 17.32
C ASP A 56 -5.38 2.66 17.40
N TYR A 57 -4.22 2.00 17.56
CA TYR A 57 -2.91 2.65 17.64
C TYR A 57 -2.40 3.16 16.30
N VAL A 58 -2.76 2.53 15.17
CA VAL A 58 -2.32 2.95 13.83
C VAL A 58 -2.80 4.37 13.53
N ALA A 59 -4.04 4.69 13.89
CA ALA A 59 -4.61 6.02 13.69
C ALA A 59 -4.00 7.05 14.66
N GLU A 60 -3.82 6.69 15.93
CA GLU A 60 -3.24 7.55 16.96
C GLU A 60 -1.78 7.93 16.64
N LEU A 61 -0.98 6.97 16.19
CA LEU A 61 0.45 7.16 15.98
C LEU A 61 0.79 7.91 14.70
N GLY A 62 -0.17 8.08 13.78
CA GLY A 62 -0.01 8.87 12.55
C GLY A 62 1.17 8.46 11.65
N SER A 63 1.75 7.27 11.84
CA SER A 63 2.94 6.82 11.10
C SER A 63 2.56 6.29 9.72
N PRO A 64 3.08 6.89 8.62
CA PRO A 64 2.80 6.40 7.28
C PRO A 64 3.32 4.98 7.02
N SER A 65 4.50 4.63 7.55
CA SER A 65 5.04 3.27 7.41
C SER A 65 4.21 2.24 8.17
N LEU A 66 3.67 2.59 9.35
CA LEU A 66 2.77 1.72 10.11
C LEU A 66 1.41 1.57 9.42
N ALA A 67 0.83 2.65 8.91
CA ALA A 67 -0.40 2.60 8.14
C ALA A 67 -0.25 1.71 6.90
N PHE A 68 0.88 1.82 6.18
CA PHE A 68 1.19 0.93 5.06
C PHE A 68 1.29 -0.54 5.49
N LEU A 69 2.06 -0.84 6.54
CA LEU A 69 2.25 -2.19 7.06
C LEU A 69 0.91 -2.84 7.46
N PHE A 70 0.09 -2.09 8.19
CA PHE A 70 -1.22 -2.52 8.64
C PHE A 70 -2.17 -2.80 7.47
N ASN A 71 -2.20 -1.91 6.46
CA ASN A 71 -3.01 -2.12 5.25
C ASN A 71 -2.52 -3.31 4.43
N TYR A 72 -1.20 -3.53 4.34
CA TYR A 72 -0.63 -4.67 3.64
C TYR A 72 -1.04 -6.00 4.29
N HIS A 73 -1.01 -6.07 5.62
CA HIS A 73 -1.53 -7.21 6.37
C HIS A 73 -3.03 -7.45 6.13
N ARG A 74 -3.87 -6.41 6.26
CA ARG A 74 -5.33 -6.54 6.02
C ARG A 74 -5.68 -6.92 4.58
N PHE A 75 -4.90 -6.43 3.62
CA PHE A 75 -5.04 -6.80 2.22
C PHE A 75 -4.85 -8.31 2.05
N HIS A 76 -3.75 -8.86 2.55
CA HIS A 76 -3.46 -10.30 2.49
C HIS A 76 -4.49 -11.13 3.23
N LYS A 77 -4.92 -10.69 4.42
CA LYS A 77 -5.99 -11.36 5.17
C LYS A 77 -7.29 -11.45 4.38
N SER A 78 -7.70 -10.36 3.72
CA SER A 78 -8.89 -10.32 2.87
C SER A 78 -8.73 -11.21 1.64
N LEU A 79 -7.56 -11.14 0.99
CA LEU A 79 -7.26 -11.94 -0.20
C LEU A 79 -7.24 -13.44 0.11
N ASN A 80 -6.63 -13.85 1.21
CA ASN A 80 -6.59 -15.25 1.67
C ASN A 80 -7.97 -15.78 2.08
N ALA A 81 -8.87 -14.91 2.54
CA ALA A 81 -10.26 -15.25 2.78
C ALA A 81 -11.11 -15.31 1.48
N GLY A 82 -10.52 -15.01 0.32
CA GLY A 82 -11.23 -14.90 -0.96
C GLY A 82 -12.09 -13.64 -1.10
N ASP A 83 -11.99 -12.69 -0.15
CA ASP A 83 -12.76 -11.45 -0.17
C ASP A 83 -12.03 -10.36 -0.97
N VAL A 84 -12.06 -10.52 -2.30
CA VAL A 84 -11.44 -9.58 -3.22
C VAL A 84 -12.11 -8.19 -3.17
N ARG A 85 -13.38 -8.10 -2.76
CA ARG A 85 -14.11 -6.82 -2.63
C ARG A 85 -13.52 -5.95 -1.53
N SER A 86 -13.13 -6.55 -0.40
CA SER A 86 -12.43 -5.83 0.68
C SER A 86 -10.94 -5.63 0.37
N ALA A 87 -10.32 -6.56 -0.36
CA ALA A 87 -8.90 -6.49 -0.71
C ALA A 87 -8.60 -5.39 -1.74
N ALA A 88 -9.43 -5.22 -2.77
CA ALA A 88 -9.12 -4.31 -3.87
C ALA A 88 -8.99 -2.84 -3.44
N PRO A 89 -9.90 -2.26 -2.62
CA PRO A 89 -9.75 -0.88 -2.13
C PRO A 89 -8.47 -0.68 -1.30
N LEU A 90 -8.10 -1.67 -0.48
CA LEU A 90 -6.85 -1.63 0.28
C LEU A 90 -5.64 -1.60 -0.65
N LEU A 91 -5.62 -2.45 -1.69
CA LEU A 91 -4.55 -2.47 -2.68
C LEU A 91 -4.42 -1.14 -3.42
N VAL A 92 -5.54 -0.56 -3.87
CA VAL A 92 -5.55 0.76 -4.52
C VAL A 92 -4.93 1.79 -3.59
N SER A 93 -5.42 1.88 -2.35
CA SER A 93 -4.94 2.86 -1.38
C SER A 93 -3.44 2.74 -1.07
N MET A 94 -2.90 1.52 -1.08
CA MET A 94 -1.48 1.29 -0.87
C MET A 94 -0.65 1.70 -2.09
N ILE A 95 -1.14 1.46 -3.30
CA ILE A 95 -0.44 1.83 -4.55
C ILE A 95 -0.40 3.34 -4.71
N THR A 96 -1.52 4.02 -4.49
CA THR A 96 -1.65 5.46 -4.72
C THR A 96 -1.14 6.30 -3.55
N SER A 97 -0.81 5.67 -2.42
CA SER A 97 -0.24 6.35 -1.25
C SER A 97 1.08 7.05 -1.60
N PRO A 98 1.29 8.31 -1.19
CA PRO A 98 2.55 9.02 -1.42
C PRO A 98 3.73 8.39 -0.66
N ASN A 99 3.47 7.56 0.35
CA ASN A 99 4.48 6.95 1.22
C ASN A 99 4.70 5.46 0.94
N VAL A 100 4.30 4.98 -0.23
CA VAL A 100 4.53 3.60 -0.62
C VAL A 100 6.04 3.28 -0.69
N PRO A 101 6.52 2.24 0.00
CA PRO A 101 7.93 1.84 -0.09
C PRO A 101 8.26 1.34 -1.50
N GLN A 102 9.33 1.85 -2.12
CA GLN A 102 9.69 1.51 -3.50
C GLN A 102 9.87 0.00 -3.75
N SER A 103 10.38 -0.73 -2.74
CA SER A 103 10.57 -2.19 -2.78
C SER A 103 9.27 -3.00 -2.85
N PHE A 104 8.12 -2.36 -2.65
CA PHE A 104 6.79 -2.98 -2.71
C PHE A 104 6.07 -2.74 -4.04
N HIS A 105 6.45 -1.74 -4.85
CA HIS A 105 5.75 -1.42 -6.10
C HIS A 105 5.54 -2.64 -6.99
N LYS A 106 6.63 -3.38 -7.31
CA LYS A 106 6.55 -4.57 -8.18
C LYS A 106 5.55 -5.61 -7.66
N VAL A 107 5.53 -5.82 -6.34
CA VAL A 107 4.64 -6.81 -5.70
C VAL A 107 3.19 -6.34 -5.74
N LEU A 108 2.93 -5.07 -5.40
CA LEU A 108 1.58 -4.49 -5.44
C LEU A 108 1.03 -4.44 -6.88
N PHE A 109 1.87 -4.11 -7.85
CA PHE A 109 1.51 -4.11 -9.27
C PHE A 109 1.15 -5.52 -9.75
N GLY A 110 1.89 -6.54 -9.31
CA GLY A 110 1.56 -7.94 -9.59
C GLY A 110 0.18 -8.33 -9.06
N TYR A 111 -0.15 -7.96 -7.82
CA TYR A 111 -1.49 -8.20 -7.28
C TYR A 111 -2.58 -7.44 -8.05
N LEU A 112 -2.32 -6.20 -8.44
CA LEU A 112 -3.29 -5.41 -9.19
C LEU A 112 -3.54 -6.05 -10.57
N MET A 113 -2.49 -6.53 -11.23
CA MET A 113 -2.62 -7.27 -12.50
C MET A 113 -3.52 -8.49 -12.33
N LEU A 114 -3.28 -9.31 -11.31
CA LEU A 114 -4.08 -10.50 -11.04
C LEU A 114 -5.56 -10.16 -10.80
N ILE A 115 -5.84 -9.16 -9.95
CA ILE A 115 -7.22 -8.74 -9.66
C ILE A 115 -7.91 -8.23 -10.94
N LEU A 116 -7.23 -7.40 -11.73
CA LEU A 116 -7.79 -6.83 -12.96
C LEU A 116 -7.99 -7.87 -14.07
N ALA A 117 -7.08 -8.85 -14.20
CA ALA A 117 -7.13 -9.88 -15.23
C ALA A 117 -8.11 -11.02 -14.89
N ASP A 118 -8.06 -11.54 -13.67
CA ASP A 118 -8.74 -12.80 -13.29
C ASP A 118 -10.08 -12.59 -12.60
N THR A 119 -10.45 -11.36 -12.24
CA THR A 119 -11.67 -11.09 -11.46
C THR A 119 -12.63 -10.15 -12.19
N PRO A 120 -13.44 -10.65 -13.14
CA PRO A 120 -14.44 -9.84 -13.84
C PRO A 120 -15.44 -9.17 -12.90
N GLN A 121 -15.73 -9.81 -11.76
CA GLN A 121 -16.76 -9.40 -10.80
C GLN A 121 -16.33 -8.31 -9.82
N VAL A 122 -15.03 -8.00 -9.74
CA VAL A 122 -14.53 -6.95 -8.83
C VAL A 122 -14.75 -5.62 -9.52
N GLN A 123 -15.80 -4.91 -9.08
CA GLN A 123 -16.04 -3.54 -9.48
C GLN A 123 -15.11 -2.64 -8.67
N ILE A 124 -14.03 -2.19 -9.30
CA ILE A 124 -13.25 -1.07 -8.78
C ILE A 124 -14.01 0.20 -9.17
N PRO A 125 -14.36 1.07 -8.20
CA PRO A 125 -15.04 2.33 -8.50
C PRO A 125 -14.27 3.18 -9.50
N ALA A 126 -14.98 3.97 -10.32
CA ALA A 126 -14.37 4.75 -11.38
C ALA A 126 -13.33 5.74 -10.84
N GLU A 127 -13.61 6.36 -9.70
CA GLU A 127 -12.71 7.26 -8.98
C GLU A 127 -11.35 6.61 -8.69
N ASN A 128 -11.35 5.35 -8.24
CA ASN A 128 -10.15 4.58 -7.94
C ASN A 128 -9.39 4.20 -9.22
N LEU A 129 -10.10 3.94 -10.33
CA LEU A 129 -9.47 3.71 -11.63
C LEU A 129 -8.76 4.97 -12.15
N TYR A 130 -9.41 6.14 -12.04
CA TYR A 130 -8.79 7.42 -12.41
C TYR A 130 -7.56 7.73 -11.55
N GLU A 131 -7.64 7.47 -10.24
CA GLU A 131 -6.52 7.65 -9.31
C GLU A 131 -5.32 6.78 -9.71
N LEU A 132 -5.55 5.50 -9.98
CA LEU A 132 -4.52 4.58 -10.45
C LEU A 132 -3.92 5.01 -11.79
N ILE A 133 -4.74 5.45 -12.75
CA ILE A 133 -4.25 5.94 -14.05
C ILE A 133 -3.35 7.16 -13.86
N SER A 134 -3.77 8.10 -13.01
CA SER A 134 -2.98 9.29 -12.66
C SER A 134 -1.65 8.90 -12.02
N PHE A 135 -1.70 7.99 -11.04
CA PHE A 135 -0.51 7.46 -10.38
C PHE A 135 0.46 6.83 -11.38
N PHE A 136 0.00 5.91 -12.25
CA PHE A 136 0.89 5.23 -13.20
C PHE A 136 1.46 6.17 -14.26
N ARG A 137 0.76 7.26 -14.60
CA ARG A 137 1.31 8.31 -15.45
C ARG A 137 2.49 9.00 -14.76
N GLN A 138 2.31 9.45 -13.52
CA GLN A 138 3.38 10.10 -12.75
C GLN A 138 4.54 9.15 -12.48
N TYR A 139 4.24 7.90 -12.08
CA TYR A 139 5.23 6.86 -11.84
C TYR A 139 6.13 6.61 -13.06
N THR A 140 5.57 6.66 -14.28
CA THR A 140 6.37 6.49 -15.51
C THR A 140 7.31 7.66 -15.73
N ILE A 141 6.87 8.88 -15.43
CA ILE A 141 7.70 10.10 -15.55
C ILE A 141 8.84 10.05 -14.54
N ASP A 142 8.53 9.74 -13.28
CA ASP A 142 9.51 9.74 -12.18
C ASP A 142 10.57 8.63 -12.30
N ASN A 143 10.29 7.59 -13.09
CA ASN A 143 11.17 6.44 -13.28
C ASN A 143 11.67 6.31 -14.72
N ALA A 144 11.50 7.32 -15.58
CA ALA A 144 11.89 7.28 -16.99
C ALA A 144 13.39 6.98 -17.21
N ASP A 145 14.25 7.40 -16.27
CA ASP A 145 15.71 7.22 -16.35
C ASP A 145 16.20 5.89 -15.72
N LYS A 146 15.29 5.06 -15.19
CA LYS A 146 15.65 3.78 -14.58
C LYS A 146 15.46 2.66 -15.60
N GLU A 147 16.55 2.03 -16.03
CA GLU A 147 16.55 0.84 -16.90
C GLU A 147 16.02 -0.39 -16.14
N ASP A 148 14.70 -0.48 -15.96
CA ASP A 148 14.01 -1.64 -15.39
C ASP A 148 12.87 -2.07 -16.33
N ASP A 149 13.26 -2.69 -17.45
CA ASP A 149 12.37 -3.14 -18.53
C ASP A 149 11.17 -3.94 -18.03
N THR A 150 11.37 -4.76 -16.99
CA THR A 150 10.29 -5.60 -16.43
C THR A 150 9.21 -4.77 -15.72
N SER A 151 9.60 -3.68 -15.05
CA SER A 151 8.62 -2.76 -14.44
C SER A 151 7.89 -1.96 -15.51
N GLU A 152 8.55 -1.59 -16.60
CA GLU A 152 7.92 -0.81 -17.67
C GLU A 152 6.81 -1.61 -18.37
N ASP A 153 7.09 -2.87 -18.72
CA ASP A 153 6.11 -3.78 -19.32
C ASP A 153 4.90 -4.01 -18.40
N THR A 154 5.15 -4.25 -17.11
CA THR A 154 4.12 -4.41 -16.08
C THR A 154 3.21 -3.18 -16.01
N VAL A 155 3.79 -1.98 -15.95
CA VAL A 155 3.04 -0.72 -15.90
C VAL A 155 2.24 -0.50 -17.18
N ARG A 156 2.80 -0.86 -18.35
CA ARG A 156 2.09 -0.77 -19.63
C ARG A 156 0.88 -1.68 -19.67
N SER A 157 1.02 -2.94 -19.24
CA SER A 157 -0.09 -3.89 -19.13
C SER A 157 -1.17 -3.41 -18.17
N LEU A 158 -0.79 -2.89 -17.00
CA LEU A 158 -1.73 -2.33 -16.03
C LEU A 158 -2.53 -1.16 -16.60
N LYS A 159 -1.88 -0.21 -17.30
CA LYS A 159 -2.58 0.91 -17.95
C LYS A 159 -3.64 0.42 -18.94
N LEU A 160 -3.31 -0.60 -19.75
CA LEU A 160 -4.27 -1.18 -20.70
C LEU A 160 -5.48 -1.82 -20.00
N LEU A 161 -5.23 -2.60 -18.94
CA LEU A 161 -6.31 -3.22 -18.15
C LEU A 161 -7.18 -2.18 -17.46
N LEU A 162 -6.60 -1.13 -16.89
CA LEU A 162 -7.33 -0.05 -16.23
C LEU A 162 -8.23 0.72 -17.21
N LEU A 163 -7.70 1.08 -18.38
CA LEU A 163 -8.47 1.75 -19.43
C LEU A 163 -9.65 0.89 -19.92
N ARG A 164 -9.42 -0.43 -20.05
CA ARG A 164 -10.49 -1.36 -20.40
C ARG A 164 -11.58 -1.38 -19.33
N ARG A 165 -11.22 -1.52 -18.05
CA ARG A 165 -12.19 -1.53 -16.94
C ARG A 165 -12.96 -0.21 -16.84
N LEU A 166 -12.29 0.91 -17.07
CA LEU A 166 -12.93 2.22 -17.10
C LEU A 166 -13.95 2.32 -18.24
N ALA A 167 -13.59 1.89 -19.45
CA ALA A 167 -14.52 1.87 -20.58
C ALA A 167 -15.74 0.98 -20.31
N GLU A 168 -15.54 -0.20 -19.70
CA GLU A 168 -16.63 -1.10 -19.28
C GLU A 168 -17.56 -0.44 -18.25
N ALA A 169 -17.01 0.29 -17.27
CA ALA A 169 -17.79 1.00 -16.25
C ALA A 169 -18.62 2.17 -16.83
N GLU A 170 -18.02 2.96 -17.73
CA GLU A 170 -18.70 4.08 -18.41
C GLU A 170 -19.87 3.59 -19.30
N ILE A 171 -19.66 2.50 -20.05
CA ILE A 171 -20.72 1.88 -20.86
C ILE A 171 -21.86 1.36 -19.97
N ALA A 172 -21.53 0.69 -18.86
CA ALA A 172 -22.54 0.18 -17.93
C ALA A 172 -23.38 1.32 -17.31
N SER A 173 -22.74 2.46 -16.98
CA SER A 173 -23.41 3.66 -16.50
C SER A 173 -24.35 4.25 -17.55
N ALA A 174 -23.90 4.36 -18.81
CA ALA A 174 -24.70 4.89 -19.91
C ALA A 174 -25.91 4.01 -20.29
N CYS A 175 -25.82 2.69 -20.10
CA CYS A 175 -26.94 1.77 -20.35
C CYS A 175 -27.99 1.73 -19.21
N ALA A 176 -27.63 2.21 -18.01
CA ALA A 176 -28.52 2.24 -16.84
C ALA A 176 -29.29 3.57 -16.70
N ALA A 177 -28.96 4.57 -17.51
CA ALA A 177 -29.61 5.88 -17.59
C ALA A 177 -30.67 5.93 -18.70
#